data_AF-A0A840GXE5-F1
#
_entry.id   AF-A0A840GXE5-F1
#
_cell.length_a   1.000
_cell.length_b   1.000
_cell.length_c   1.000
_cell.angle_alpha   90.00
_cell.angle_beta   90.00
_cell.angle_gamma   90.00
#
_symmetry.space_group_name_H-M   'P 1'
#
loop_
_entity.id
_entity.type
_entity.pdbx_description
1 polymer ?
#
loop_
_entity_poly.entity_id
_entity_poly.type
_entity_poly.pdbx_seq_one_letter_code
_entity_poly.pdbx_strand_id
1 'polypeptide(L)'
;MSELQVVNVAAGVARRPIDMLGDSHLRSRAFLQEVNRAFIGLHLQPSIPIREQAEPYAIRTAVPTLGQHNEEILSGLLGLSDAEIARLVKDGMIGTAMLCEDEIAKANNK
;
A
#
# COMPACT_ATOMS: atom_id res chain seq x y z
N MET A 1 -10.60 32.48 -10.90
CA MET A 1 -9.24 32.07 -10.50
C MET A 1 -8.20 32.86 -11.31
N SER A 2 -8.15 32.70 -12.64
CA SER A 2 -7.20 33.45 -13.49
C SER A 2 -7.32 34.97 -13.34
N GLU A 3 -8.54 35.51 -13.26
CA GLU A 3 -8.77 36.95 -13.03
C GLU A 3 -8.15 37.46 -11.72
N LEU A 4 -8.24 36.67 -10.64
CA LEU A 4 -7.66 37.01 -9.34
C LEU A 4 -6.12 36.93 -9.37
N GLN A 5 -5.58 35.91 -10.04
CA GLN A 5 -4.13 35.71 -10.15
C GLN A 5 -3.45 36.81 -10.98
N VAL A 6 -4.11 37.34 -12.03
CA VAL A 6 -3.61 38.46 -12.85
C VAL A 6 -3.38 39.72 -12.01
N VAL A 7 -4.14 39.92 -10.94
CA VAL A 7 -3.96 41.03 -9.98
C VAL A 7 -3.18 40.63 -8.73
N ASN A 8 -2.38 39.55 -8.81
CA ASN A 8 -1.52 39.02 -7.74
C ASN A 8 -2.23 38.52 -6.47
N VAL A 9 -3.51 38.16 -6.56
CA VAL A 9 -4.22 37.49 -5.46
C VAL A 9 -3.96 35.99 -5.54
N ALA A 10 -3.38 35.42 -4.48
CA ALA A 10 -3.19 33.98 -4.35
C ALA A 10 -4.56 33.27 -4.30
N ALA A 11 -4.88 32.51 -5.35
CA ALA A 11 -6.14 31.80 -5.47
C ALA A 11 -5.91 30.41 -6.09
N GLY A 12 -6.66 29.43 -5.61
CA GLY A 12 -6.67 28.06 -6.13
C GLY A 12 -8.09 27.51 -6.22
N VAL A 13 -8.30 26.51 -7.08
CA VAL A 13 -9.59 25.82 -7.20
C VAL A 13 -9.66 24.72 -6.14
N ALA A 14 -10.75 24.66 -5.37
CA ALA A 14 -11.06 23.51 -4.53
C ALA A 14 -11.44 22.31 -5.43
N ARG A 15 -10.45 21.48 -5.75
CA ARG A 15 -10.62 20.28 -6.58
C ARG A 15 -11.22 19.13 -5.76
N ARG A 16 -11.95 18.23 -6.41
CA ARG A 16 -12.36 16.96 -5.79
C ARG A 16 -11.19 15.98 -5.84
N PRO A 17 -11.11 15.00 -4.92
CA PRO A 17 -10.05 14.00 -4.93
C PRO A 17 -9.91 13.26 -6.28
N ILE A 18 -11.02 12.95 -6.94
CA ILE A 18 -11.00 12.26 -8.24
C ILE A 18 -10.35 13.08 -9.36
N ASP A 19 -10.41 14.40 -9.27
CA ASP A 19 -9.83 15.29 -10.28
C ASP A 19 -8.28 15.24 -10.24
N MET A 20 -7.69 14.79 -9.13
CA MET A 20 -6.23 14.67 -8.97
C MET A 20 -5.60 13.63 -9.91
N LEU A 21 -6.34 12.57 -10.29
CA LEU A 21 -5.85 11.57 -11.25
C LEU A 21 -5.59 12.19 -12.63
N GLY A 22 -6.29 13.28 -12.92
CA GLY A 22 -6.23 14.03 -14.18
C GLY A 22 -5.31 15.25 -14.17
N ASP A 23 -4.79 15.64 -13.02
CA ASP A 23 -4.16 16.95 -12.85
C ASP A 23 -2.82 17.04 -13.61
N SER A 24 -2.68 18.08 -14.44
CA SER A 24 -1.51 18.26 -15.31
C SER A 24 -0.23 18.51 -14.51
N HIS A 25 -0.33 19.21 -13.38
CA HIS A 25 0.81 19.47 -12.51
C HIS A 25 1.26 18.17 -11.84
N LEU A 26 0.33 17.37 -11.30
CA LEU A 26 0.64 16.07 -10.69
C LEU A 26 1.23 15.08 -11.70
N ARG A 27 0.71 15.02 -12.92
CA ARG A 27 1.24 14.20 -14.01
C ARG A 27 2.65 14.59 -14.43
N SER A 28 2.92 15.90 -14.58
CA SER A 28 4.25 16.42 -14.96
C SER A 28 5.34 16.06 -13.95
N ARG A 29 4.94 15.65 -12.74
CA ARG A 29 5.84 15.28 -11.65
C ARG A 29 5.86 13.76 -11.42
N ALA A 30 5.17 12.96 -12.21
CA ALA A 30 4.97 11.53 -11.91
C ALA A 30 4.47 11.31 -10.45
N PHE A 31 3.55 12.17 -9.99
CA PHE A 31 3.07 12.13 -8.61
C PHE A 31 2.37 10.82 -8.29
N LEU A 32 1.66 10.24 -9.25
CA LEU A 32 1.06 8.91 -9.16
C LEU A 32 1.93 7.93 -9.94
N GLN A 33 2.30 6.83 -9.30
CA GLN A 33 3.03 5.72 -9.89
C GLN A 33 2.12 4.50 -9.97
N GLU A 34 2.20 3.76 -11.06
CA GLU A 34 1.47 2.51 -11.23
C GLU A 34 2.15 1.38 -10.46
N VAL A 35 1.38 0.68 -9.63
CA VAL A 35 1.85 -0.45 -8.83
C VAL A 35 0.89 -1.60 -9.04
N ASN A 36 1.39 -2.75 -9.47
CA ASN A 36 0.60 -3.97 -9.51
C ASN A 36 0.46 -4.54 -8.10
N ARG A 37 -0.76 -4.57 -7.57
CA ARG A 37 -1.07 -5.06 -6.22
C ARG A 37 -1.78 -6.40 -6.28
N ALA A 38 -1.38 -7.32 -5.39
CA ALA A 38 -2.11 -8.56 -5.21
C ALA A 38 -3.60 -8.29 -4.93
N PHE A 39 -4.48 -9.07 -5.56
CA PHE A 39 -5.96 -8.99 -5.50
C PHE A 39 -6.61 -7.74 -6.11
N ILE A 40 -5.88 -6.64 -6.30
CA ILE A 40 -6.42 -5.37 -6.84
C ILE A 40 -6.00 -5.16 -8.31
N GLY A 41 -4.84 -5.66 -8.72
CA GLY A 41 -4.24 -5.41 -10.03
C GLY A 41 -3.50 -4.07 -10.10
N LEU A 42 -3.46 -3.47 -11.29
CA LEU A 42 -2.78 -2.19 -11.52
C LEU A 42 -3.47 -1.06 -10.76
N HIS A 43 -2.73 -0.37 -9.88
CA HIS A 43 -3.27 0.66 -9.00
C HIS A 43 -2.35 1.89 -8.96
N LEU A 44 -2.93 3.09 -8.97
CA LEU A 44 -2.20 4.35 -8.86
C LEU A 44 -1.87 4.66 -7.39
N GLN A 45 -0.59 4.76 -7.06
CA GLN A 45 -0.13 5.08 -5.71
C GLN A 45 0.63 6.42 -5.71
N PRO A 46 0.36 7.31 -4.74
CA PRO A 46 1.15 8.53 -4.58
C PRO A 46 2.63 8.22 -4.32
N SER A 47 3.48 8.98 -4.99
CA SER A 47 4.91 9.07 -4.72
C SER A 47 5.21 9.77 -3.39
N ILE A 48 6.45 9.63 -2.91
CA ILE A 48 6.93 10.40 -1.76
C ILE A 48 6.79 11.91 -2.07
N PRO A 49 6.23 12.72 -1.15
CA PRO A 49 5.97 14.14 -1.41
C PRO A 49 7.24 15.00 -1.54
N ILE A 50 8.37 14.49 -1.04
CA ILE A 50 9.69 15.13 -1.05
C ILE A 50 10.52 14.57 -2.21
N ARG A 51 11.36 15.44 -2.80
CA ARG A 51 12.25 15.08 -3.93
C ARG A 51 13.64 15.62 -3.71
N GLU A 52 14.62 14.77 -4.02
CA GLU A 52 16.05 15.14 -4.12
C GLU A 52 16.51 15.25 -5.58
N GLN A 53 15.70 14.77 -6.53
CA GLN A 53 15.97 14.78 -7.97
C GLN A 53 14.71 15.17 -8.76
N ALA A 54 14.80 15.25 -10.09
CA ALA A 54 13.66 15.55 -10.95
C ALA A 54 12.55 14.48 -10.83
N GLU A 55 12.95 13.21 -10.92
CA GLU A 55 12.05 12.07 -10.78
C GLU A 55 11.74 11.75 -9.32
N PRO A 56 10.54 11.22 -9.00
CA PRO A 56 10.25 10.72 -7.66
C PRO A 56 11.02 9.44 -7.38
N TYR A 57 11.18 9.10 -6.10
CA TYR A 57 11.60 7.75 -5.74
C TYR A 57 10.62 6.71 -6.28
N ALA A 58 11.17 5.68 -6.95
CA ALA A 58 10.38 4.56 -7.41
C ALA A 58 9.81 3.77 -6.23
N ILE A 59 8.54 3.38 -6.34
CA ILE A 59 7.95 2.42 -5.41
C ILE A 59 8.62 1.06 -5.64
N ARG A 60 9.48 0.65 -4.71
CA ARG A 60 10.31 -0.56 -4.83
C ARG A 60 9.50 -1.86 -4.75
N THR A 61 8.43 -1.86 -3.97
CA THR A 61 7.62 -3.04 -3.72
C THR A 61 6.18 -2.61 -3.44
N ALA A 62 5.21 -3.39 -3.93
CA ALA A 62 3.82 -3.20 -3.57
C ALA A 62 3.61 -3.42 -2.06
N VAL A 63 2.51 -2.88 -1.53
CA VAL A 63 2.10 -3.14 -0.15
C VAL A 63 1.92 -4.66 0.05
N PRO A 64 2.50 -5.25 1.10
CA PRO A 64 2.45 -6.69 1.30
C PRO A 64 1.03 -7.19 1.58
N THR A 65 0.76 -8.44 1.21
CA THR A 65 -0.46 -9.15 1.63
C THR A 65 -0.35 -9.61 3.07
N LEU A 66 -1.48 -10.02 3.66
CA LEU A 66 -1.50 -10.65 4.98
C LEU A 66 -0.51 -11.83 4.99
N GLY A 67 0.41 -11.80 5.95
CA GLY A 67 1.41 -12.86 6.15
C GLY A 67 2.44 -13.05 5.04
N GLN A 68 2.54 -12.14 4.05
CA GLN A 68 3.44 -12.32 2.90
C GLN A 68 4.90 -12.59 3.30
N HIS A 69 5.34 -12.02 4.41
CA HIS A 69 6.73 -12.11 4.89
C HIS A 69 6.87 -13.02 6.13
N ASN A 70 5.88 -13.87 6.43
CA ASN A 70 5.94 -14.75 7.61
C ASN A 70 7.16 -15.68 7.56
N GLU A 71 7.39 -16.36 6.43
CA GLU A 71 8.52 -17.29 6.29
C GLU A 71 9.87 -16.56 6.32
N GLU A 72 9.99 -15.46 5.56
CA GLU A 72 11.19 -14.62 5.50
C GLU A 72 11.63 -14.16 6.90
N ILE A 73 10.67 -13.72 7.72
CA ILE A 73 10.97 -13.18 9.05
C ILE A 73 11.07 -14.28 10.10
N LEU A 74 10.08 -15.17 10.20
CA LEU A 74 10.03 -16.16 11.28
C LEU A 74 11.11 -17.24 11.11
N SER A 75 11.29 -17.76 9.90
CA SER A 75 12.35 -18.74 9.62
C SER A 75 13.67 -18.01 9.34
N GLY A 76 13.67 -17.10 8.37
CA GLY A 76 14.91 -16.48 7.88
C GLY A 76 15.61 -15.56 8.88
N LEU A 77 14.87 -14.71 9.59
CA LEU A 77 15.45 -13.74 10.53
C LEU A 77 15.46 -14.24 11.98
N LEU A 78 14.41 -14.94 12.41
CA LEU A 78 14.25 -15.39 13.80
C LEU A 78 14.65 -16.84 14.04
N GLY A 79 14.87 -17.64 12.99
CA GLY A 79 15.37 -19.00 13.09
C GLY A 79 14.37 -20.03 13.60
N LEU A 80 13.06 -19.77 13.49
CA LEU A 80 12.04 -20.77 13.85
C LEU A 80 12.08 -21.95 12.87
N SER A 81 11.95 -23.14 13.42
CA SER A 81 11.79 -24.36 12.65
C SER A 81 10.42 -24.44 11.97
N ASP A 82 10.32 -25.24 10.91
CA ASP A 82 9.06 -25.51 10.22
C ASP A 82 7.96 -26.03 11.18
N ALA A 83 8.35 -26.80 12.20
CA ALA A 83 7.44 -27.32 13.20
C ALA A 83 6.86 -26.23 14.11
N GLU A 84 7.67 -25.24 14.48
CA GLU A 84 7.22 -24.09 15.28
C GLU A 84 6.31 -23.18 14.46
N ILE A 85 6.67 -22.90 13.19
CA ILE A 85 5.85 -22.10 12.29
C ILE A 85 4.51 -22.81 12.02
N ALA A 86 4.53 -24.11 11.74
CA ALA A 86 3.30 -24.90 11.54
C ALA A 86 2.40 -24.87 12.78
N ARG A 87 2.98 -24.85 13.98
CA ARG A 87 2.23 -24.72 15.23
C ARG A 87 1.60 -23.33 15.37
N LEU A 88 2.33 -22.26 15.05
CA LEU A 88 1.77 -20.90 15.05
C LEU A 88 0.61 -20.76 14.06
N VAL A 89 0.70 -21.38 12.88
CA VAL A 89 -0.39 -21.42 11.90
C VAL A 89 -1.58 -22.20 12.45
N LYS A 90 -1.33 -23.40 13.00
CA LYS A 90 -2.39 -24.26 13.56
C LYS A 90 -3.12 -23.57 14.70
N ASP A 91 -2.39 -22.88 15.57
CA ASP A 91 -2.94 -22.19 16.74
C ASP A 91 -3.59 -20.85 16.35
N GLY A 92 -3.61 -20.49 15.05
CA GLY A 92 -4.26 -19.28 14.55
C GLY A 92 -3.52 -17.97 14.86
N MET A 93 -2.25 -18.06 15.30
CA MET A 93 -1.44 -16.90 15.68
C MET A 93 -0.90 -16.14 14.47
N ILE A 94 -0.66 -16.84 13.36
CA ILE A 94 -0.22 -16.29 12.08
C ILE A 94 -1.01 -16.93 10.93
N GLY A 95 -1.08 -16.25 9.78
CA GLY A 95 -1.71 -16.77 8.59
C GLY A 95 -1.52 -15.88 7.37
N THR A 96 -2.01 -16.33 6.22
CA THR A 96 -1.94 -15.62 4.94
C THR A 96 -3.30 -15.29 4.34
N ALA A 97 -4.38 -15.69 5.02
CA ALA A 97 -5.76 -15.45 4.62
C ALA A 97 -6.57 -14.87 5.79
N MET A 98 -7.54 -14.03 5.46
CA MET A 98 -8.52 -13.57 6.44
C MET A 98 -9.52 -14.71 6.68
N LEU A 99 -9.73 -15.05 7.95
CA LEU A 99 -10.74 -16.02 8.36
C LEU A 99 -12.06 -15.30 8.62
N CYS A 100 -13.18 -15.90 8.19
CA CYS A 100 -14.50 -15.41 8.57
C CYS A 100 -14.87 -15.84 10.00
N GLU A 101 -15.93 -15.25 10.57
CA GLU A 101 -16.35 -15.53 11.96
C GLU A 101 -16.63 -17.02 12.20
N ASP A 102 -17.26 -17.70 11.23
CA ASP A 102 -17.54 -19.14 11.31
C ASP A 102 -16.26 -19.99 11.28
N GLU A 103 -15.24 -19.55 10.56
CA GLU A 103 -13.93 -20.21 10.49
C GLU A 103 -13.14 -20.01 11.79
N ILE A 104 -13.22 -18.82 12.38
CA ILE A 104 -12.63 -18.51 13.69
C ILE A 104 -13.28 -19.37 14.79
N ALA A 105 -14.61 -19.49 14.79
CA ALA A 105 -15.33 -20.32 15.75
C ALA A 105 -14.94 -21.81 15.65
N LYS A 106 -14.72 -22.32 14.43
CA LYS A 106 -14.22 -23.69 14.21
C LYS A 106 -12.77 -23.87 14.63
N ALA A 107 -11.92 -22.86 14.44
CA ALA A 107 -10.52 -22.89 14.84
C ALA A 107 -10.35 -22.93 16.36
N ASN A 108 -11.19 -22.20 17.11
CA ASN A 108 -11.11 -22.12 18.57
C ASN A 108 -11.75 -23.31 19.32
N ASN A 109 -12.61 -24.08 18.65
CA ASN A 109 -13.32 -25.23 19.24
C ASN A 109 -12.59 -26.58 19.03
N LYS A 110 -11.30 -26.57 18.66
CA LYS A 110 -10.50 -27.75 18.33
C LYS A 110 -9.22 -27.79 19.15
#